data_AF-A0A960JPZ5-F1
#
_entry.id   AF-A0A960JPZ5-F1
#
_cell.length_a   1.000
_cell.length_b   1.000
_cell.length_c   1.000
_cell.angle_alpha   90.00
_cell.angle_beta   90.00
_cell.angle_gamma   90.00
#
_symmetry.space_group_name_H-M   'P 1'
#
loop_
_entity.id
_entity.type
_entity.pdbx_description
1 polymer ?
#
loop_
_entity_poly.entity_id
_entity_poly.type
_entity_poly.pdbx_seq_one_letter_code
_entity_poly.pdbx_strand_id
1 'polypeptide(L)'
;FFTFFGLDAIHSRRHEHIKVAAVGNPGLHFATWAGGIPGMSSVMTHMMEKKMENFDIPSIPEFIELISDTGAGLYACQASVDLFGLEKDDFIEQVDDIITVGDFYEMAQGGHIIFT
;
A
#
# COMPACT_ATOMS: atom_id res chain seq x y z
N PHE A 1 -1.74 -5.27 8.42
CA PHE A 1 -2.58 -4.19 8.98
C PHE A 1 -2.27 -2.90 8.22
N PHE A 2 -3.20 -2.43 7.39
CA PHE A 2 -3.01 -1.28 6.49
C PHE A 2 -3.74 -0.06 7.06
N THR A 3 -3.03 1.07 7.13
CA THR A 3 -3.51 2.33 7.72
C THR A 3 -3.21 3.51 6.80
N PHE A 4 -4.01 4.58 6.89
CA PHE A 4 -3.83 5.81 6.11
C PHE A 4 -3.67 5.53 4.61
N PHE A 5 -2.63 6.10 3.98
CA PHE A 5 -2.30 5.89 2.57
C PHE A 5 -1.91 4.45 2.24
N GLY A 6 -1.59 3.63 3.25
CA GLY A 6 -1.39 2.19 3.06
C GLY A 6 -2.66 1.47 2.61
N LEU A 7 -3.85 2.05 2.84
CA LEU A 7 -5.12 1.49 2.34
C LEU A 7 -5.15 1.43 0.80
N ASP A 8 -4.41 2.28 0.09
CA ASP A 8 -4.35 2.26 -1.37
C ASP A 8 -3.79 0.94 -1.90
N ALA A 9 -2.91 0.27 -1.14
CA ALA A 9 -2.36 -1.04 -1.49
C ALA A 9 -3.42 -2.14 -1.51
N ILE A 10 -4.46 -2.03 -0.68
CA ILE A 10 -5.51 -3.05 -0.56
C ILE A 10 -6.84 -2.60 -1.17
N HIS A 11 -6.87 -1.44 -1.82
CA HIS A 11 -8.08 -0.89 -2.42
C HIS A 11 -8.25 -1.38 -3.86
N SER A 12 -9.38 -2.01 -4.17
CA SER A 12 -9.67 -2.71 -5.43
C SER A 12 -9.39 -1.88 -6.69
N ARG A 13 -9.72 -0.58 -6.68
CA ARG A 13 -9.48 0.31 -7.82
C ARG A 13 -8.10 0.99 -7.88
N ARG A 14 -7.30 0.90 -6.82
CA ARG A 14 -6.08 1.73 -6.66
C ARG A 14 -4.81 0.89 -6.60
N HIS A 15 -4.87 -0.36 -6.13
CA HIS A 15 -3.70 -1.19 -5.89
C HIS A 15 -2.84 -1.45 -7.15
N GLU A 16 -3.43 -1.42 -8.34
CA GLU A 16 -2.72 -1.62 -9.62
C GLU A 16 -2.00 -0.35 -10.14
N HIS A 17 -2.33 0.82 -9.58
CA HIS A 17 -1.93 2.12 -10.16
C HIS A 17 -1.34 3.08 -9.11
N ILE A 18 -0.70 2.52 -8.08
CA ILE A 18 -0.04 3.31 -7.04
C ILE A 18 1.14 4.06 -7.65
N LYS A 19 1.15 5.38 -7.47
CA LYS A 19 2.17 6.25 -8.04
C LYS A 19 3.20 6.66 -7.00
N VAL A 20 4.44 6.73 -7.45
CA VAL A 20 5.52 7.37 -6.71
C VAL A 20 5.21 8.86 -6.58
N ALA A 21 5.27 9.37 -5.35
CA ALA A 21 5.21 10.80 -5.09
C ALA A 21 6.42 11.49 -5.75
N ALA A 22 6.20 12.29 -6.80
CA ALA A 22 7.27 13.01 -7.49
C ALA A 22 7.64 14.33 -6.78
N VAL A 23 6.68 14.96 -6.10
CA VAL A 23 6.88 16.19 -5.32
C VAL A 23 7.10 15.83 -3.86
N GLY A 24 8.11 16.45 -3.25
CA GLY A 24 8.35 16.30 -1.81
C GLY A 24 8.89 14.93 -1.40
N ASN A 25 9.32 14.09 -2.36
CA ASN A 25 9.98 12.82 -2.10
C ASN A 25 11.51 13.00 -2.10
N PRO A 26 12.18 12.99 -0.93
CA PRO A 26 13.62 13.18 -0.85
C PRO A 26 14.41 12.03 -1.50
N GLY A 27 13.82 10.83 -1.57
CA GLY A 27 14.45 9.63 -2.12
C GLY A 27 14.65 9.65 -3.64
N LEU A 28 13.95 10.54 -4.36
CA LEU A 28 14.18 10.72 -5.80
C LEU A 28 15.43 11.54 -6.10
N HIS A 29 16.02 12.23 -5.10
CA HIS A 29 17.11 13.20 -5.28
C HIS A 29 16.87 14.14 -6.46
N PHE A 30 15.61 14.51 -6.67
CA PHE A 30 15.12 15.28 -7.80
C PHE A 30 14.65 16.64 -7.32
N ALA A 31 14.76 17.66 -8.17
CA ALA A 31 14.34 19.00 -7.81
C ALA A 31 12.82 19.04 -7.53
N THR A 32 12.43 19.47 -6.33
CA THR A 32 11.03 19.44 -5.88
C THR A 32 10.07 20.16 -6.83
N TRP A 33 10.50 21.30 -7.38
CA TRP A 33 9.70 22.08 -8.34
C TRP A 33 9.44 21.31 -9.64
N ALA A 34 10.40 20.49 -10.09
CA ALA A 34 10.27 19.71 -11.31
C ALA A 34 9.35 18.50 -11.11
N GLY A 35 9.16 18.02 -9.87
CA GLY A 35 8.15 17.02 -9.54
C GLY A 35 6.72 17.49 -9.80
N GLY A 36 6.48 18.81 -9.81
CA GLY A 36 5.17 19.42 -10.02
C GLY A 36 4.74 19.45 -11.50
N ILE A 37 5.60 19.01 -12.42
CA ILE A 37 5.26 18.92 -13.84
C ILE A 37 4.13 17.87 -14.01
N PRO A 38 3.01 18.23 -14.68
CA PRO A 38 1.92 17.28 -14.93
C PRO A 38 2.43 15.99 -15.59
N GLY A 39 2.09 14.84 -15.00
CA GLY A 39 2.50 13.53 -15.49
C GLY A 39 3.87 13.01 -15.02
N MET A 40 4.69 13.84 -14.36
CA MET A 40 6.01 13.42 -13.85
C MET A 40 5.90 12.22 -12.90
N SER A 41 4.90 12.19 -12.03
CA SER A 41 4.67 11.04 -11.12
C SER A 41 4.42 9.74 -11.88
N SER A 42 3.66 9.78 -12.99
CA SER A 42 3.44 8.59 -13.82
C SER A 42 4.72 8.12 -14.51
N VAL A 43 5.54 9.04 -15.04
CA VAL A 43 6.82 8.72 -15.69
C VAL A 43 7.78 8.07 -14.69
N MET A 44 7.93 8.66 -13.50
CA MET A 44 8.82 8.14 -12.46
C MET A 44 8.34 6.77 -11.96
N THR A 45 7.03 6.58 -11.83
CA THR A 45 6.42 5.30 -11.46
C THR A 45 6.76 4.24 -12.51
N HIS A 46 6.54 4.53 -13.79
CA HIS A 46 6.86 3.59 -14.88
C HIS A 46 8.35 3.24 -14.94
N MET A 47 9.24 4.21 -14.70
CA MET A 47 10.68 3.96 -14.60
C MET A 47 11.04 3.04 -13.42
N MET A 48 10.31 3.17 -12.29
CA MET A 48 10.52 2.32 -11.12
C MET A 48 9.99 0.91 -11.35
N GLU A 49 8.79 0.77 -11.89
CA GLU A 49 8.19 -0.53 -12.26
C GLU A 49 9.10 -1.30 -13.22
N LYS A 50 9.62 -0.64 -14.27
CA LYS A 50 10.56 -1.27 -15.20
C LYS A 50 11.85 -1.73 -14.53
N LYS A 51 12.34 -0.99 -13.53
CA LYS A 51 13.50 -1.44 -12.75
C LYS A 51 13.15 -2.63 -11.87
N MET A 52 11.99 -2.62 -11.21
CA MET A 52 11.51 -3.74 -10.40
C MET A 52 11.39 -5.01 -11.25
N GLU A 53 10.82 -4.92 -12.44
CA GLU A 53 10.72 -6.01 -13.41
C GLU A 53 12.10 -6.56 -13.79
N ASN A 54 13.09 -5.69 -14.06
CA ASN A 54 14.46 -6.14 -14.36
C ASN A 54 15.16 -6.86 -13.19
N PHE A 55 14.68 -6.68 -11.97
CA PHE A 55 15.18 -7.36 -10.76
C PHE A 55 14.28 -8.52 -10.33
N ASP A 56 13.34 -8.95 -11.16
CA ASP A 56 12.36 -10.01 -10.86
C ASP A 56 11.57 -9.73 -9.57
N ILE A 57 11.29 -8.44 -9.30
CA ILE A 57 10.48 -8.02 -8.16
C ILE A 57 9.01 -7.96 -8.62
N PRO A 58 8.10 -8.70 -7.97
CA PRO A 58 6.71 -8.75 -8.38
C PRO A 58 5.99 -7.42 -8.17
N SER A 59 4.84 -7.29 -8.81
CA SER A 59 3.98 -6.11 -8.68
C SER A 59 3.29 -6.06 -7.31
N ILE A 60 2.71 -4.91 -6.93
CA ILE A 60 1.96 -4.78 -5.67
C ILE A 60 0.78 -5.79 -5.59
N PRO A 61 -0.10 -5.91 -6.61
CA PRO A 61 -1.17 -6.91 -6.57
C PRO A 61 -0.66 -8.33 -6.36
N GLU A 62 0.37 -8.71 -7.13
CA GLU A 62 0.99 -10.04 -7.04
C GLU A 62 1.64 -10.29 -5.68
N PHE A 63 2.31 -9.29 -5.10
CA PHE A 63 2.84 -9.40 -3.74
C PHE A 63 1.74 -9.64 -2.71
N ILE A 64 0.58 -8.98 -2.85
CA ILE A 64 -0.52 -9.15 -1.92
C ILE A 64 -1.13 -10.56 -2.05
N GLU A 65 -1.32 -11.05 -3.27
CA GLU A 65 -1.76 -12.42 -3.52
C GLU A 65 -0.79 -13.43 -2.89
N LEU A 66 0.52 -13.28 -3.13
CA LEU A 66 1.54 -14.15 -2.54
C LEU A 66 1.50 -14.15 -1.02
N ILE A 67 1.34 -12.98 -0.39
CA ILE A 67 1.23 -12.88 1.07
C ILE A 67 -0.04 -13.56 1.56
N SER A 68 -1.19 -13.30 0.92
CA SER A 68 -2.47 -13.91 1.24
C SER A 68 -2.40 -15.44 1.16
N ASP A 69 -1.76 -15.99 0.12
CA ASP A 69 -1.61 -17.43 -0.10
C ASP A 69 -0.78 -18.15 0.97
N THR A 70 0.07 -17.42 1.70
CA THR A 70 0.78 -17.98 2.86
C THR A 70 -0.12 -18.15 4.10
N GLY A 71 -1.36 -17.65 4.05
CA GLY A 71 -2.28 -17.59 5.19
C GLY A 71 -2.01 -16.41 6.12
N ALA A 72 -1.23 -15.41 5.66
CA ALA A 72 -1.02 -14.19 6.41
C ALA A 72 -2.27 -13.31 6.34
N GLY A 73 -2.78 -12.91 7.50
CA GLY A 73 -4.00 -12.11 7.57
C GLY A 73 -3.79 -10.66 7.13
N LEU A 74 -4.70 -10.15 6.31
CA LEU A 74 -4.67 -8.78 5.79
C LEU A 74 -5.86 -8.00 6.34
N TYR A 75 -5.58 -6.93 7.07
CA TYR A 75 -6.59 -6.16 7.79
C TYR A 75 -6.50 -4.68 7.48
N ALA A 76 -7.65 -4.02 7.32
CA ALA A 76 -7.75 -2.57 7.18
C ALA A 76 -8.00 -1.91 8.55
N CYS A 77 -7.42 -0.73 8.78
CA CYS A 77 -7.63 0.02 10.02
C CYS A 77 -8.95 0.80 10.00
N GLN A 78 -9.82 0.52 10.97
CA GLN A 78 -11.13 1.16 11.12
C GLN A 78 -11.06 2.69 11.08
N ALA A 79 -10.17 3.30 11.86
CA ALA A 79 -10.06 4.76 11.90
C ALA A 79 -9.66 5.37 10.55
N SER A 80 -8.90 4.65 9.73
CA SER A 80 -8.53 5.10 8.38
C SER A 80 -9.68 4.92 7.40
N VAL A 81 -10.41 3.80 7.50
CA VAL A 81 -11.63 3.55 6.71
C VAL A 81 -12.65 4.67 6.96
N ASP A 82 -12.93 4.98 8.23
CA ASP A 82 -13.87 6.03 8.63
C ASP A 82 -13.42 7.41 8.14
N LEU A 83 -12.13 7.72 8.25
CA LEU A 83 -11.57 9.01 7.85
C LEU A 83 -11.72 9.27 6.34
N PHE A 84 -11.56 8.24 5.52
CA PHE A 84 -11.67 8.35 4.07
C PHE A 84 -13.06 8.01 3.52
N GLY A 85 -14.01 7.61 4.38
CA GLY A 85 -15.36 7.24 3.98
C GLY A 85 -15.40 6.02 3.07
N LEU A 86 -14.57 5.03 3.37
CA LEU A 86 -14.50 3.77 2.62
C LEU A 86 -15.40 2.71 3.27
N GLU A 87 -15.74 1.67 2.51
CA GLU A 87 -16.48 0.50 2.98
C GLU A 87 -15.72 -0.79 2.68
N LYS A 88 -16.15 -1.92 3.24
CA LYS A 88 -15.49 -3.22 3.03
C LYS A 88 -15.39 -3.60 1.55
N ASP A 89 -16.42 -3.25 0.78
CA ASP A 89 -16.52 -3.53 -0.66
C ASP A 89 -15.56 -2.70 -1.52
N ASP A 90 -14.90 -1.67 -0.96
CA ASP A 90 -13.85 -0.92 -1.67
C ASP A 90 -12.51 -1.67 -1.70
N PHE A 91 -12.34 -2.69 -0.86
CA PHE A 91 -11.10 -3.45 -0.73
C PHE A 91 -11.09 -4.71 -1.60
N ILE A 92 -9.89 -5.24 -1.82
CA ILE A 92 -9.67 -6.51 -2.49
C ILE A 92 -10.17 -7.69 -1.64
N GLU A 93 -10.47 -8.81 -2.28
CA GLU A 93 -11.05 -10.00 -1.63
C GLU A 93 -10.11 -10.62 -0.58
N GLN A 94 -8.81 -10.40 -0.69
CA GLN A 94 -7.81 -10.90 0.25
C GLN A 94 -7.85 -10.18 1.61
N VAL A 95 -8.60 -9.09 1.75
CA VAL A 95 -8.76 -8.40 3.05
C VAL A 95 -9.76 -9.14 3.92
N ASP A 96 -9.28 -9.68 5.04
CA ASP A 96 -10.07 -10.46 5.99
C ASP A 96 -11.15 -9.59 6.67
N ASP A 97 -10.72 -8.48 7.26
CA ASP A 97 -11.63 -7.58 7.96
C ASP A 97 -11.11 -6.16 8.17
N ILE A 98 -12.03 -5.30 8.59
CA ILE A 98 -11.74 -3.96 9.09
C ILE A 98 -11.70 -4.05 10.62
N ILE A 99 -10.55 -3.73 11.22
CA ILE A 99 -10.31 -3.90 12.66
C ILE A 99 -9.79 -2.62 13.30
N THR A 100 -9.93 -2.53 14.62
CA THR A 100 -9.34 -1.44 15.38
C THR A 100 -7.85 -1.68 15.66
N VAL A 101 -7.15 -0.61 16.05
CA VAL A 101 -5.76 -0.72 16.52
C VAL A 101 -5.68 -1.61 17.78
N GLY A 102 -6.71 -1.62 18.62
CA GLY A 102 -6.77 -2.49 19.80
C GLY A 102 -6.77 -3.97 19.41
N ASP A 103 -7.66 -4.35 18.49
CA ASP A 103 -7.74 -5.72 17.96
C ASP A 103 -6.41 -6.14 17.34
N PHE A 104 -5.78 -5.27 16.54
CA PHE A 104 -4.48 -5.55 15.95
C PHE A 104 -3.41 -5.83 17.02
N TYR A 105 -3.34 -5.02 18.07
CA TYR A 105 -2.38 -5.25 19.16
C TYR A 105 -2.66 -6.55 19.91
N GLU A 106 -3.92 -6.91 20.13
CA GLU A 106 -4.30 -8.20 20.73
C GLU A 106 -3.87 -9.38 19.85
N MET A 107 -4.10 -9.30 18.54
CA MET A 107 -3.67 -10.32 17.58
C MET A 107 -2.14 -10.40 17.46
N ALA A 108 -1.44 -9.28 17.61
CA ALA A 108 0.01 -9.23 17.58
C ALA A 108 0.65 -9.71 18.91
N GLN A 109 -0.14 -9.96 19.96
CA GLN A 109 0.40 -10.51 21.22
C GLN A 109 1.02 -11.88 20.97
N GLY A 110 2.30 -12.02 21.36
CA GLY A 110 3.08 -13.23 21.11
C GLY A 110 3.87 -13.20 19.79
N GLY A 111 3.71 -12.16 18.97
CA GLY A 111 4.61 -11.91 17.84
C GLY A 111 6.03 -11.59 18.30
N HIS A 112 7.03 -12.08 17.55
CA HIS A 112 8.45 -11.85 17.86
C HIS A 112 8.95 -10.48 17.40
N ILE A 113 8.39 -9.96 16.30
CA ILE A 113 8.80 -8.71 15.67
C ILE A 113 7.54 -7.97 15.25
N ILE A 114 7.43 -6.71 15.70
CA ILE A 114 6.43 -5.76 15.23
C ILE A 114 7.20 -4.68 14.48
N PHE A 115 6.92 -4.53 13.19
CA PHE A 115 7.49 -3.48 12.35
C PHE A 115 6.37 -2.52 11.95
N THR A 116 6.62 -1.23 12.14
CA THR A 116 5.65 -0.14 11.89
C THR A 116 6.14 0.75 10.77
#